data_AF-A0A2R8AWQ6-F1
#
_entry.id   AF-A0A2R8AWQ6-F1
#
_cell.length_a   1.000
_cell.length_b   1.000
_cell.length_c   1.000
_cell.angle_alpha   90.00
_cell.angle_beta   90.00
_cell.angle_gamma   90.00
#
_symmetry.space_group_name_H-M   'P 1'
#
loop_
_entity.id
_entity.type
_entity.pdbx_description
1 polymer ?
#
loop_
_entity_poly.entity_id
_entity_poly.type
_entity_poly.pdbx_seq_one_letter_code
_entity_poly.pdbx_strand_id
1 'polypeptide(L)'
;MDWQTIVFEVIDMRSFSNLWFWIILAVMWSTSSHWILGVPFDMVGRAQKVGGQAAVDLEDLARIHVNRVLYIAETAGLILLGLGCFVLTALFLLGAFYGIEFAQALFLLGFPTSVVWLLNIRLAKRIRDGQLQADALCTMLSRHRVWIQVIGMMSIFVTALWGMYQNLSYGALIH
;
A
#
# COMPACT_ATOMS: atom_id res chain seq x y z
N MET A 1 4.11 -8.52 35.01
CA MET A 1 4.40 -7.46 34.02
C MET A 1 3.72 -7.85 32.73
N ASP A 2 2.69 -7.09 32.41
CA ASP A 2 1.69 -7.42 31.42
C ASP A 2 2.26 -7.29 30.01
N TRP A 3 2.01 -8.28 29.16
CA TRP A 3 2.33 -8.21 27.73
C TRP A 3 1.74 -6.96 27.07
N GLN A 4 0.61 -6.47 27.60
CA GLN A 4 -0.01 -5.21 27.20
C GLN A 4 0.91 -4.02 27.45
N THR A 5 1.58 -3.96 28.61
CA THR A 5 2.52 -2.88 28.94
C THR A 5 3.73 -2.87 27.99
N ILE A 6 4.27 -4.04 27.63
CA ILE A 6 5.37 -4.15 26.66
C ILE A 6 4.91 -3.73 25.26
N VAL A 7 3.70 -4.10 24.85
CA VAL A 7 3.13 -3.67 23.56
C VAL A 7 2.85 -2.18 23.54
N PHE A 8 2.39 -1.57 24.65
CA PHE A 8 2.19 -0.12 24.75
C PHE A 8 3.49 0.67 24.89
N GLU A 9 4.54 0.09 25.46
CA GLU A 9 5.88 0.71 25.56
C GLU A 9 6.65 0.57 24.23
N VAL A 10 6.38 -0.47 23.43
CA VAL A 10 6.85 -0.57 22.04
C VAL A 10 5.98 0.27 21.09
N ILE A 11 4.72 0.54 21.42
CA ILE A 11 3.88 1.57 20.78
C ILE A 11 3.98 2.85 21.63
N ASP A 12 5.20 3.24 22.02
CA ASP A 12 5.38 4.54 22.67
C ASP A 12 4.88 5.64 21.72
N MET A 13 4.28 6.70 22.27
CA MET A 13 3.55 7.73 21.51
C MET A 13 4.41 8.50 20.48
N ARG A 14 5.70 8.20 20.40
CA ARG A 14 6.67 8.65 19.40
C ARG A 14 6.80 7.65 18.26
N SER A 15 5.74 7.54 17.46
CA SER A 15 5.66 6.62 16.32
C SER A 15 6.84 6.73 15.36
N PHE A 16 7.36 7.94 15.09
CA PHE A 16 8.46 8.16 14.14
C PHE A 16 9.85 7.91 14.73
N SER A 17 9.99 7.94 16.06
CA SER A 17 11.23 7.56 16.76
C SER A 17 11.35 6.05 16.96
N ASN A 18 10.24 5.32 16.89
CA ASN A 18 10.22 3.89 17.17
C ASN A 18 10.37 3.04 15.90
N LEU A 19 11.12 1.95 16.01
CA LEU A 19 11.37 1.01 14.91
C LEU A 19 10.10 0.35 14.38
N TRP A 20 9.05 0.22 15.21
CA TRP A 20 7.80 -0.45 14.79
C TRP A 20 7.25 0.15 13.49
N PHE A 21 7.22 1.48 13.40
CA PHE A 21 6.63 2.18 12.29
C PHE A 21 7.43 1.93 11.01
N TRP A 22 8.76 2.01 11.10
CA TRP A 22 9.68 1.81 9.99
C TRP A 22 9.67 0.38 9.48
N ILE A 23 9.55 -0.61 10.37
CA ILE A 23 9.39 -2.01 10.00
C ILE A 23 8.09 -2.21 9.23
N ILE A 24 6.96 -1.69 9.73
CA ILE A 24 5.67 -1.79 9.03
C ILE A 24 5.74 -1.10 7.67
N LEU A 25 6.29 0.11 7.60
CA LEU A 25 6.46 0.85 6.36
C LEU A 25 7.29 0.05 5.33
N ALA A 26 8.44 -0.49 5.74
CA ALA A 26 9.31 -1.27 4.88
C ALA A 26 8.65 -2.57 4.38
N VAL A 27 8.01 -3.32 5.28
CA VAL A 27 7.30 -4.56 4.94
C VAL A 27 6.14 -4.25 3.99
N MET A 28 5.30 -3.25 4.31
CA MET A 28 4.15 -2.85 3.51
C MET A 28 4.53 -2.50 2.07
N TRP A 29 5.57 -1.68 1.89
CA TRP A 29 6.03 -1.28 0.57
C TRP A 29 6.80 -2.37 -0.18
N SER A 30 7.52 -3.23 0.54
CA SER A 30 8.14 -4.42 -0.04
C SER A 30 7.08 -5.38 -0.60
N THR A 31 6.06 -5.71 0.20
CA THR A 31 4.94 -6.55 -0.23
C THR A 31 4.18 -5.92 -1.40
N SER A 32 3.83 -4.63 -1.31
CA SER A 32 3.09 -3.93 -2.37
C SER A 32 3.86 -3.88 -3.70
N SER A 33 5.20 -3.83 -3.64
CA SER A 33 6.06 -3.79 -4.84
C SER A 33 6.32 -5.16 -5.46
N HIS A 34 6.14 -6.25 -4.69
CA HIS A 34 6.33 -7.63 -5.13
C HIS A 34 5.03 -8.23 -5.70
N TRP A 35 3.89 -7.94 -5.08
CA TRP A 35 2.58 -8.48 -5.43
C TRP A 35 1.74 -7.44 -6.17
N ILE A 36 1.69 -7.53 -7.49
CA ILE A 36 1.00 -6.56 -8.34
C ILE A 36 -0.33 -7.18 -8.78
N LEU A 37 -1.44 -6.57 -8.36
CA LEU A 37 -2.77 -7.14 -8.55
C LEU A 37 -2.87 -8.60 -8.03
N GLY A 38 -2.14 -8.91 -6.94
CA GLY A 38 -2.09 -10.26 -6.36
C GLY A 38 -1.18 -11.25 -7.08
N VAL A 39 -0.57 -10.86 -8.21
CA VAL A 39 0.36 -11.70 -8.97
C VAL A 39 1.81 -11.38 -8.56
N PRO A 40 2.63 -12.39 -8.25
CA PRO A 40 4.07 -12.22 -8.03
C PRO A 40 4.78 -11.68 -9.28
N PHE A 41 5.58 -10.62 -9.14
CA PHE A 41 6.23 -10.00 -10.31
C PHE A 41 7.22 -10.92 -11.04
N ASP A 42 7.80 -11.91 -10.35
CA ASP A 42 8.67 -12.90 -10.99
C ASP A 42 7.91 -13.72 -12.05
N MET A 43 6.61 -13.99 -11.86
CA MET A 43 5.77 -14.65 -12.86
C MET A 43 5.65 -13.82 -14.14
N VAL A 44 5.55 -12.49 -14.01
CA VAL A 44 5.49 -11.57 -15.16
C VAL A 44 6.77 -11.65 -15.99
N GLY A 45 7.92 -11.64 -15.31
CA GLY A 45 9.22 -11.77 -15.97
C GLY A 45 9.44 -13.14 -16.61
N ARG A 46 8.94 -14.22 -15.98
CA ARG A 46 8.99 -15.57 -16.56
C ARG A 46 8.09 -15.71 -17.79
N ALA A 47 6.86 -15.21 -17.71
CA ALA A 47 5.91 -15.25 -18.83
C ALA A 47 6.45 -14.53 -20.07
N GLN A 48 7.07 -13.36 -19.92
CA GLN A 48 7.68 -12.63 -21.04
C GLN A 48 8.86 -13.36 -21.70
N LYS A 49 9.67 -14.09 -20.91
CA LYS A 49 10.91 -14.72 -21.41
C LYS A 49 10.68 -16.13 -21.95
N VAL A 50 9.85 -16.91 -21.26
CA VAL A 50 9.67 -18.34 -21.54
C VAL A 50 8.40 -18.59 -22.36
N GLY A 51 7.34 -17.80 -22.14
CA GLY A 51 6.04 -18.02 -22.76
C GLY A 51 5.42 -19.37 -22.39
N GLY A 52 4.54 -19.88 -23.27
CA GLY A 52 3.90 -21.20 -23.12
C GLY A 52 3.12 -21.33 -21.81
N GLN A 53 3.39 -22.39 -21.05
CA GLN A 53 2.70 -22.65 -19.78
C GLN A 53 2.86 -21.49 -18.77
N ALA A 54 4.03 -20.85 -18.71
CA ALA A 54 4.26 -19.74 -17.79
C ALA A 54 3.38 -18.51 -18.09
N ALA A 55 3.02 -18.31 -19.36
CA ALA A 55 2.09 -17.28 -19.78
C ALA A 55 0.64 -17.63 -19.42
N VAL A 56 0.24 -18.90 -19.62
CA VAL A 56 -1.08 -19.42 -19.24
C VAL A 56 -1.29 -19.31 -17.73
N ASP A 57 -0.32 -19.75 -16.92
CA ASP A 57 -0.40 -19.67 -15.46
C ASP A 57 -0.53 -18.22 -14.98
N LEU A 58 0.16 -17.29 -15.65
CA LEU A 58 0.06 -15.85 -15.36
C LEU A 58 -1.34 -15.32 -15.67
N GLU A 59 -1.88 -15.65 -16.83
CA GLU A 59 -3.23 -15.22 -17.25
C GLU A 59 -4.31 -15.75 -16.30
N ASP A 60 -4.23 -17.02 -15.92
CA ASP A 60 -5.19 -17.65 -15.02
C ASP A 60 -5.14 -17.03 -13.63
N LEU A 61 -3.94 -16.83 -13.07
CA LEU A 61 -3.78 -16.21 -11.77
C LEU A 61 -4.25 -14.75 -11.78
N ALA A 62 -3.90 -14.00 -12.83
CA ALA A 62 -4.37 -12.63 -13.00
C ALA A 62 -5.90 -12.57 -13.11
N ARG A 63 -6.52 -13.48 -13.87
CA ARG A 63 -7.98 -13.59 -14.00
C ARG A 63 -8.66 -13.82 -12.65
N ILE A 64 -8.15 -14.75 -11.84
CA ILE A 64 -8.68 -15.03 -10.49
C ILE A 64 -8.62 -13.77 -9.61
N HIS A 65 -7.48 -13.08 -9.59
CA HIS A 65 -7.33 -11.87 -8.79
C HIS A 65 -8.17 -10.71 -9.29
N VAL A 66 -8.27 -10.50 -10.60
CA VAL A 66 -9.14 -9.49 -11.23
C VAL A 66 -10.59 -9.72 -10.80
N ASN A 67 -11.09 -10.95 -10.93
CA ASN A 67 -12.44 -11.30 -10.54
C ASN A 67 -12.68 -11.03 -9.05
N ARG A 68 -11.72 -11.39 -8.18
CA ARG A 68 -11.83 -11.16 -6.73
C ARG A 68 -11.82 -9.66 -6.38
N VAL A 69 -10.92 -8.87 -6.97
CA VAL A 69 -10.85 -7.43 -6.72
C VAL A 69 -12.13 -6.73 -7.18
N LEU A 70 -12.62 -7.08 -8.37
CA LEU A 70 -13.84 -6.49 -8.91
C LEU A 70 -15.08 -6.91 -8.13
N TYR A 71 -15.18 -8.17 -7.71
CA TYR A 71 -16.26 -8.63 -6.83
C TYR A 71 -16.34 -7.81 -5.53
N ILE A 72 -15.19 -7.58 -4.87
CA ILE A 72 -15.14 -6.75 -3.65
C ILE A 72 -15.53 -5.30 -3.98
N ALA A 73 -15.02 -4.74 -5.09
CA ALA A 73 -15.31 -3.37 -5.48
C ALA A 73 -16.79 -3.17 -5.87
N GLU A 74 -17.44 -4.15 -6.49
CA GLU A 74 -18.84 -4.09 -6.90
C GLU A 74 -19.79 -4.34 -5.72
N THR A 75 -19.44 -5.26 -4.80
CA THR A 75 -20.30 -5.63 -3.67
C THR A 75 -20.16 -4.64 -2.50
N ALA A 76 -18.94 -4.23 -2.18
CA ALA A 76 -18.64 -3.45 -0.98
C ALA A 76 -17.99 -2.09 -1.28
N GLY A 77 -17.77 -1.73 -2.55
CA GLY A 77 -16.98 -0.55 -2.92
C GLY A 77 -17.51 0.76 -2.36
N LEU A 78 -18.83 0.96 -2.33
CA LEU A 78 -19.43 2.18 -1.75
C LEU A 78 -19.18 2.29 -0.24
N ILE A 79 -19.37 1.19 0.49
CA ILE A 79 -19.14 1.15 1.94
C ILE A 79 -17.65 1.32 2.25
N LEU A 80 -16.78 0.62 1.52
CA LEU A 80 -15.33 0.70 1.67
C LEU A 80 -14.81 2.12 1.36
N LEU A 81 -15.35 2.77 0.32
CA LEU A 81 -14.99 4.14 -0.02
C LEU A 81 -15.44 5.10 1.07
N GLY A 82 -16.70 5.01 1.52
CA GLY A 82 -17.23 5.87 2.58
C GLY A 82 -16.46 5.72 3.89
N LEU A 83 -16.27 4.48 4.34
CA LEU A 83 -15.51 4.17 5.56
C LEU A 83 -14.04 4.57 5.42
N GLY A 84 -13.42 4.29 4.27
CA GLY A 84 -12.03 4.64 3.99
C GLY A 84 -11.81 6.16 4.03
N CYS A 85 -12.66 6.93 3.35
CA CYS A 85 -12.62 8.38 3.38
C CYS A 85 -12.86 8.93 4.79
N PHE A 86 -13.83 8.37 5.52
CA PHE A 86 -14.13 8.76 6.90
C PHE A 86 -12.92 8.52 7.82
N VAL A 87 -12.35 7.32 7.81
CA VAL A 87 -11.18 6.96 8.64
C VAL A 87 -9.97 7.80 8.28
N LEU A 88 -9.66 7.96 6.98
CA LEU A 88 -8.52 8.79 6.54
C LEU A 88 -8.70 10.25 6.94
N THR A 89 -9.92 10.78 6.84
CA THR A 89 -10.22 12.17 7.27
C THR A 89 -10.09 12.30 8.79
N ALA A 90 -10.62 11.35 9.56
CA ALA A 90 -10.48 11.35 11.01
C ALA A 90 -9.01 11.28 11.44
N LEU A 91 -8.22 10.39 10.84
CA LEU A 91 -6.77 10.29 11.08
C LEU A 91 -6.04 11.58 10.71
N PHE A 92 -6.40 12.19 9.57
CA PHE A 92 -5.84 13.47 9.15
C PHE A 92 -6.17 14.58 10.15
N LEU A 93 -7.43 14.68 10.60
CA LEU A 93 -7.84 15.69 11.58
C LEU A 93 -7.11 15.50 12.91
N LEU A 94 -7.09 14.28 13.44
CA LEU A 94 -6.39 13.93 14.68
C LEU A 94 -4.88 14.17 14.58
N GLY A 95 -4.28 13.85 13.44
CA GLY A 95 -2.85 14.03 13.22
C GLY A 95 -2.46 15.49 13.00
N ALA A 96 -3.14 16.20 12.11
CA ALA A 96 -2.76 17.54 11.66
C ALA A 96 -3.22 18.65 12.61
N PHE A 97 -4.41 18.53 13.22
CA PHE A 97 -4.98 19.58 14.08
C PHE A 97 -4.77 19.28 15.57
N TYR A 98 -4.91 18.03 15.98
CA TYR A 98 -4.71 17.63 17.39
C TYR A 98 -3.28 17.18 17.70
N GLY A 99 -2.40 17.12 16.69
CA GLY A 99 -0.98 16.78 16.88
C GLY A 99 -0.72 15.33 17.31
N ILE A 100 -1.68 14.43 17.15
CA ILE A 100 -1.54 13.03 17.58
C ILE A 100 -0.59 12.31 16.62
N GLU A 101 0.63 12.03 17.06
CA GLU A 101 1.68 11.42 16.23
C GLU A 101 1.29 10.05 15.68
N PHE A 102 0.65 9.22 16.51
CA PHE A 102 0.15 7.91 16.07
C PHE A 102 -0.87 8.03 14.92
N ALA A 103 -1.75 9.04 14.97
CA ALA A 103 -2.71 9.28 13.90
C ALA A 103 -2.02 9.76 12.60
N GLN A 104 -0.96 10.57 12.72
CA GLN A 104 -0.13 10.96 11.57
C GLN A 104 0.54 9.75 10.93
N ALA A 105 1.12 8.85 11.74
CA ALA A 105 1.76 7.63 11.28
C ALA A 105 0.77 6.72 10.54
N LEU A 106 -0.41 6.48 11.12
CA LEU A 106 -1.46 5.69 10.46
C LEU A 106 -1.97 6.36 9.18
N PHE A 107 -2.09 7.69 9.16
CA PHE A 107 -2.48 8.41 7.94
C PHE A 107 -1.42 8.24 6.83
N LEU A 108 -0.14 8.38 7.15
CA LEU A 108 0.97 8.21 6.19
C LEU A 108 1.09 6.78 5.65
N LEU A 109 0.65 5.78 6.40
CA LEU A 109 0.52 4.40 5.90
C LEU A 109 -0.75 4.21 5.07
N GLY A 110 -1.89 4.65 5.60
CA GLY A 110 -3.21 4.38 5.03
C GLY A 110 -3.50 5.15 3.75
N PHE A 111 -3.10 6.43 3.68
CA PHE A 111 -3.40 7.28 2.54
C PHE A 111 -2.79 6.75 1.23
N PRO A 112 -1.47 6.54 1.10
CA PRO A 112 -0.90 6.08 -0.15
C PRO A 112 -1.33 4.65 -0.51
N THR A 113 -1.63 3.81 0.47
CA THR A 113 -2.12 2.46 0.20
C THR A 113 -3.57 2.43 -0.27
N SER A 114 -4.40 3.39 0.16
CA SER A 114 -5.73 3.61 -0.43
C SER A 114 -5.62 4.00 -1.92
N VAL A 115 -4.62 4.80 -2.29
CA VAL A 115 -4.35 5.16 -3.69
C VAL A 115 -3.94 3.93 -4.49
N VAL A 116 -3.03 3.10 -3.97
CA VAL A 116 -2.63 1.83 -4.61
C VAL A 116 -3.84 0.90 -4.80
N TRP A 117 -4.72 0.81 -3.80
CA TRP A 117 -5.95 0.02 -3.89
C TRP A 117 -6.87 0.50 -5.03
N LEU A 118 -7.06 1.82 -5.17
CA LEU A 118 -7.84 2.39 -6.28
C LEU A 118 -7.20 2.11 -7.65
N LEU A 119 -5.87 2.20 -7.75
CA LEU A 119 -5.17 1.86 -8.98
C LEU A 119 -5.29 0.38 -9.33
N ASN A 120 -5.27 -0.51 -8.33
CA ASN A 120 -5.52 -1.95 -8.54
C ASN A 120 -6.91 -2.20 -9.10
N ILE A 121 -7.95 -1.53 -8.59
CA ILE A 121 -9.32 -1.65 -9.15
C ILE A 121 -9.37 -1.15 -10.59
N ARG A 122 -8.76 0.01 -10.88
CA ARG A 122 -8.71 0.56 -12.24
C ARG A 122 -8.01 -0.39 -13.21
N LEU A 123 -6.89 -0.97 -12.81
CA LEU A 123 -6.19 -1.98 -13.60
C LEU A 123 -7.07 -3.22 -13.80
N ALA A 124 -7.71 -3.71 -12.74
CA ALA A 124 -8.59 -4.89 -12.82
C ALA A 124 -9.73 -4.68 -13.82
N LYS A 125 -10.38 -3.51 -13.80
CA LYS A 125 -11.44 -3.15 -14.77
C LYS A 125 -10.88 -3.16 -16.19
N ARG A 126 -9.74 -2.49 -16.41
CA ARG A 126 -9.06 -2.46 -17.72
C ARG A 126 -8.70 -3.86 -18.22
N ILE A 127 -8.32 -4.76 -17.30
CA ILE A 127 -8.01 -6.15 -17.63
C ILE A 127 -9.26 -6.96 -17.96
N ARG A 128 -10.36 -6.76 -17.25
CA ARG A 128 -11.64 -7.44 -17.56
C ARG A 128 -12.21 -7.01 -18.91
N ASP A 129 -12.08 -5.72 -19.24
CA ASP A 129 -12.69 -5.13 -20.45
C ASP A 129 -11.83 -5.38 -21.71
N GLY A 130 -10.52 -5.57 -21.57
CA GLY A 130 -9.63 -5.95 -22.66
C GLY A 130 -9.45 -7.47 -22.73
N GLN A 131 -9.75 -8.11 -23.85
CA GLN A 131 -9.35 -9.51 -24.08
C GLN A 131 -7.82 -9.58 -24.15
N LEU A 132 -7.18 -9.87 -23.02
CA LEU A 132 -5.74 -9.73 -22.87
C LEU A 132 -5.02 -11.03 -23.24
N GLN A 133 -4.29 -10.97 -24.34
CA GLN A 133 -3.16 -11.86 -24.59
C GLN A 133 -2.03 -11.60 -23.58
N ALA A 134 -1.28 -12.65 -23.25
CA ALA A 134 -0.19 -12.65 -22.27
C ALA A 134 0.78 -11.46 -22.38
N ASP A 135 1.20 -11.07 -23.59
CA ASP A 135 2.18 -10.00 -23.78
C ASP A 135 1.65 -8.62 -23.37
N ALA A 136 0.38 -8.35 -23.71
CA ALA A 136 -0.30 -7.12 -23.33
C ALA A 136 -0.52 -7.09 -21.81
N LEU A 137 -0.88 -8.23 -21.20
CA LEU A 137 -1.03 -8.37 -19.75
C LEU A 137 0.29 -8.09 -19.02
N CYS A 138 1.39 -8.67 -19.48
CA CYS A 138 2.71 -8.46 -18.88
C CYS A 138 3.14 -6.99 -18.95
N THR A 139 2.87 -6.32 -20.07
CA THR A 139 3.17 -4.90 -20.25
C THR A 139 2.35 -4.02 -19.31
N MET A 140 1.05 -4.32 -19.15
CA MET A 140 0.18 -3.60 -18.22
C MET A 140 0.63 -3.77 -16.76
N LEU A 141 0.91 -5.00 -16.33
CA LEU A 141 1.39 -5.28 -14.97
C LEU A 141 2.73 -4.61 -14.69
N SER A 142 3.65 -4.62 -15.65
CA SER A 142 4.96 -3.95 -15.50
C SER A 142 4.83 -2.43 -15.35
N ARG A 143 3.97 -1.79 -16.16
CA ARG A 143 3.70 -0.35 -16.03
C ARG A 143 3.03 -0.02 -14.70
N HIS A 144 2.08 -0.85 -14.28
CA HIS A 144 1.39 -0.67 -13.00
C HIS A 144 2.34 -0.77 -11.81
N ARG A 145 3.31 -1.70 -11.85
CA ARG A 145 4.37 -1.81 -10.85
C ARG A 145 5.16 -0.51 -10.68
N VAL A 146 5.55 0.12 -11.80
CA VAL A 146 6.31 1.38 -11.76
C VAL A 146 5.52 2.45 -11.01
N TRP A 147 4.21 2.56 -11.24
CA TRP A 147 3.36 3.48 -10.50
C TRP A 147 3.31 3.17 -9.00
N ILE A 148 3.18 1.89 -8.62
CA ILE A 148 3.21 1.49 -7.20
C ILE A 148 4.56 1.86 -6.55
N GLN A 149 5.67 1.62 -7.26
CA GLN A 149 7.01 1.95 -6.76
C GLN A 149 7.21 3.46 -6.61
N VAL A 150 6.74 4.26 -7.56
CA VAL A 150 6.79 5.73 -7.48
C VAL A 150 5.99 6.23 -6.27
N ILE A 151 4.76 5.73 -6.08
CA ILE A 151 3.96 6.08 -4.91
C ILE A 151 4.67 5.66 -3.63
N GLY A 152 5.26 4.47 -3.59
CA GLY A 152 5.99 3.97 -2.44
C GLY A 152 7.22 4.80 -2.09
N MET A 153 8.04 5.11 -3.10
CA MET A 153 9.21 5.96 -2.95
C MET A 153 8.81 7.35 -2.44
N MET A 154 7.79 7.97 -3.03
CA MET A 154 7.28 9.27 -2.57
C MET A 154 6.71 9.20 -1.15
N SER A 155 6.02 8.12 -0.81
CA SER A 155 5.45 7.91 0.52
C SER A 155 6.54 7.76 1.57
N ILE A 156 7.54 6.92 1.32
CA ILE A 156 8.69 6.73 2.22
C ILE A 156 9.44 8.05 2.38
N PHE A 157 9.67 8.78 1.29
CA PHE A 157 10.36 10.06 1.32
C PHE A 157 9.63 11.11 2.15
N VAL A 158 8.34 11.34 1.89
CA VAL A 158 7.50 12.28 2.65
C VAL A 158 7.43 11.88 4.12
N THR A 159 7.26 10.58 4.37
CA THR A 159 7.23 10.03 5.73
C THR A 159 8.54 10.24 6.47
N ALA A 160 9.68 10.09 5.80
CA ALA A 160 10.99 10.32 6.40
C ALA A 160 11.26 11.78 6.69
N LEU A 161 10.92 12.69 5.77
CA LEU A 161 11.01 14.11 6.03
C LEU A 161 10.15 14.52 7.23
N TRP A 162 8.90 14.04 7.27
CA TRP A 162 7.99 14.33 8.37
C TRP A 162 8.46 13.74 9.70
N GLY A 163 8.89 12.47 9.70
CA GLY A 163 9.39 11.81 10.90
C GLY A 163 10.65 12.47 11.46
N MET A 164 11.58 12.90 10.60
CA MET A 164 12.75 13.67 11.03
C MET A 164 12.35 15.03 11.61
N TYR A 165 11.42 15.74 10.98
CA TYR A 165 10.91 17.02 11.48
C TYR A 165 10.32 16.85 12.89
N GLN A 166 9.47 15.84 13.10
CA GLN A 166 8.88 15.55 14.41
C GLN A 166 9.94 15.18 15.46
N ASN A 167 10.89 14.31 15.10
CA ASN A 167 11.98 13.90 16.00
C ASN A 167 12.82 15.12 16.44
N LEU A 168 13.12 16.04 15.52
CA LEU A 168 13.88 17.27 15.80
C LEU A 168 13.09 18.26 16.66
N SER A 169 11.80 18.46 16.40
CA SER A 169 10.96 19.38 17.20
C SER A 169 10.83 18.92 18.65
N TYR A 170 10.73 17.61 18.90
CA TYR A 170 10.73 17.08 20.26
C TYR A 170 12.11 17.14 20.92
N GLY A 171 13.19 16.98 20.16
CA GLY A 171 14.56 17.12 20.66
C GLY A 171 14.92 18.55 21.06
N ALA A 172 14.40 19.55 20.35
CA ALA A 172 14.64 20.97 20.63
C ALA A 172 13.88 21.49 21.87
N LEU A 173 12.78 20.84 22.27
CA LEU A 173 11.98 21.23 23.45
C LEU A 173 12.54 20.70 24.79
N ILE A 174 13.57 19.83 24.76
CA ILE A 174 14.19 19.22 25.95
C ILE A 174 15.45 19.99 26.39
N HIS A 175 15.83 21.06 25.67
CA HIS A 175 16.94 21.96 26.01
C HIS A 175 16.46 23.34 26.43
#